data_AF-A0A060C5D0-F1
#
_entry.id   AF-A0A060C5D0-F1
#
_cell.length_a   1.000
_cell.length_b   1.000
_cell.length_c   1.000
_cell.angle_alpha   90.00
_cell.angle_beta   90.00
_cell.angle_gamma   90.00
#
_symmetry.space_group_name_H-M   'P 1'
#
loop_
_entity.id
_entity.type
_entity.pdbx_description
1 polymer ?
#
loop_
_entity_poly.entity_id
_entity_poly.type
_entity_poly.pdbx_seq_one_letter_code
_entity_poly.pdbx_strand_id
1 'polypeptide(L)'
;MTKNAKGVWEYTTPNPLSPELYSYSFIVDSLKICDPANVYLIRDVASVFNVFLIGGGRADLYKVNEVPHGTVSRRWYESSALGMKRRITIYTPPGYESSSDKLPVLYLLHGMGGDEEAWIALGRTAQILDNLIAAGK
;
A
#
# COMPACT_ATOMS: atom_id res chain seq x y z
N MET A 1 17.21 19.79 5.10
CA MET A 1 16.82 20.57 3.90
C MET A 1 17.55 21.90 3.97
N THR A 2 17.80 22.52 2.82
CA THR A 2 18.41 23.85 2.74
C THR A 2 17.41 24.80 2.10
N LYS A 3 17.26 26.00 2.66
CA LYS A 3 16.38 27.03 2.13
C LYS A 3 17.07 27.77 0.98
N ASN A 4 16.44 27.82 -0.19
CA ASN A 4 16.97 28.54 -1.34
C ASN A 4 16.59 30.04 -1.30
N ALA A 5 17.10 30.82 -2.27
CA ALA A 5 16.90 32.28 -2.33
C ALA A 5 15.42 32.70 -2.51
N LYS A 6 14.54 31.80 -2.98
CA LYS A 6 13.09 32.02 -3.09
C LYS A 6 12.34 31.64 -1.82
N GLY A 7 13.05 31.21 -0.79
CA GLY A 7 12.49 30.77 0.48
C GLY A 7 11.91 29.37 0.48
N VAL A 8 12.14 28.58 -0.58
CA VAL A 8 11.70 27.18 -0.68
C VAL A 8 12.76 26.28 -0.04
N TRP A 9 12.32 25.31 0.74
CA TRP A 9 13.20 24.30 1.34
C TRP A 9 13.34 23.11 0.40
N GLU A 10 14.57 22.72 0.10
CA GLU A 10 14.90 21.64 -0.83
C GLU A 10 15.88 20.65 -0.20
N TYR A 11 15.80 19.39 -0.61
CA TYR A 11 16.77 18.35 -0.28
C TYR A 11 16.83 17.33 -1.41
N THR A 12 18.04 16.92 -1.77
CA THR A 12 18.30 15.86 -2.73
C THR A 12 19.18 14.84 -2.02
N THR A 13 18.85 13.56 -2.14
CA THR A 13 19.69 12.50 -1.58
C THR A 13 21.07 12.57 -2.24
N PRO A 14 22.16 12.34 -1.49
CA PRO A 14 23.52 12.45 -2.04
C PRO A 14 23.81 11.38 -3.11
N ASN A 15 23.10 10.25 -3.04
CA ASN A 15 23.17 9.16 -4.01
C ASN A 15 21.76 8.78 -4.48
N PRO A 16 21.61 8.18 -5.67
CA PRO A 16 20.37 7.53 -6.07
C PRO A 16 19.94 6.48 -5.06
N LEU A 17 18.65 6.48 -4.71
CA LEU A 17 18.06 5.46 -3.86
C LEU A 17 17.85 4.16 -4.65
N SER A 18 18.02 3.03 -4.00
CA SER A 18 17.76 1.70 -4.59
C SER A 18 16.29 1.52 -4.95
N PRO A 19 15.94 0.57 -5.84
CA PRO A 19 14.55 0.22 -6.10
C PRO A 19 13.84 -0.29 -4.85
N GLU A 20 12.85 0.47 -4.36
CA GLU A 20 12.00 0.11 -3.21
C GLU A 20 10.83 1.10 -3.04
N LEU A 21 9.87 0.76 -2.18
CA LEU A 21 8.86 1.68 -1.66
C LEU A 21 9.40 2.44 -0.45
N TYR A 22 9.49 3.76 -0.55
CA TYR A 22 9.98 4.63 0.52
C TYR A 22 8.83 5.40 1.16
N SER A 23 8.82 5.49 2.49
CA SER A 23 7.95 6.36 3.26
C SER A 23 8.69 7.60 3.76
N TYR A 24 7.99 8.72 3.84
CA TYR A 24 8.55 9.96 4.37
C TYR A 24 7.48 10.89 4.96
N SER A 25 7.94 11.87 5.72
CA SER A 25 7.18 13.02 6.18
C SER A 25 8.15 14.19 6.37
N PHE A 26 7.64 15.41 6.38
CA PHE A 26 8.44 16.58 6.75
C PHE A 26 8.38 16.81 8.26
N ILE A 27 9.45 17.42 8.78
CA ILE A 27 9.47 18.03 10.11
C ILE A 27 9.59 19.53 9.88
N VAL A 28 8.51 20.27 10.14
CA VAL A 28 8.45 21.73 10.00
C VAL A 28 8.30 22.30 11.41
N ASP A 29 9.30 23.05 11.87
CA ASP A 29 9.31 23.63 13.22
C ASP A 29 8.97 22.61 14.33
N SER A 30 9.61 21.44 14.26
CA SER A 30 9.41 20.28 15.15
C SER A 30 8.06 19.55 15.02
N LEU A 31 7.21 19.93 14.06
CA LEU A 31 5.94 19.25 13.78
C LEU A 31 6.07 18.31 12.58
N LYS A 32 5.54 17.08 12.73
CA LYS A 32 5.44 16.13 11.61
C LYS A 32 4.29 16.53 10.69
N ILE A 33 4.61 16.78 9.43
CA ILE A 33 3.66 17.22 8.41
C ILE A 33 3.80 16.31 7.18
N CYS A 34 2.67 15.91 6.59
CA CYS A 34 2.67 15.21 5.30
C CYS A 34 2.92 16.22 4.18
N ASP A 35 3.61 15.77 3.12
CA ASP A 35 3.83 16.53 1.91
C ASP A 35 2.48 16.82 1.21
N PRO A 36 2.07 18.10 1.13
CA PRO A 36 0.82 18.47 0.48
C PRO A 36 0.87 18.35 -1.06
N ALA A 37 2.06 18.23 -1.65
CA ALA A 37 2.24 18.08 -3.09
C ALA A 37 2.26 16.61 -3.55
N ASN A 38 2.37 15.65 -2.62
CA ASN A 38 2.34 14.23 -2.92
C ASN A 38 1.05 13.59 -2.39
N VAL A 39 0.14 13.24 -3.30
CA VAL A 39 -1.16 12.64 -2.97
C VAL A 39 -1.05 11.19 -2.45
N TYR A 40 0.10 10.54 -2.61
CA TYR A 40 0.30 9.17 -2.17
C TYR A 40 0.61 9.12 -0.67
N LEU A 41 -0.39 8.74 0.10
CA LEU A 41 -0.35 8.63 1.56
C LEU A 41 -0.71 7.21 1.98
N ILE A 42 -0.03 6.70 3.00
CA ILE A 42 -0.37 5.43 3.65
C ILE A 42 -0.59 5.68 5.14
N ARG A 43 -1.60 4.98 5.68
CA ARG A 43 -1.88 4.95 7.11
C ARG A 43 -1.37 3.65 7.73
N ASP A 44 -0.54 3.79 8.74
CA ASP A 44 -0.10 2.70 9.62
C ASP A 44 -0.59 2.98 11.04
N VAL A 45 -1.61 2.24 11.48
CA VAL A 45 -2.27 2.44 12.77
C VAL A 45 -2.74 3.90 12.94
N ALA A 46 -2.11 4.66 13.85
CA ALA A 46 -2.39 6.05 14.14
C ALA A 46 -1.51 7.03 13.34
N SER A 47 -0.56 6.53 12.56
CA SER A 47 0.36 7.34 11.76
C SER A 47 -0.09 7.44 10.32
N VAL A 48 0.07 8.61 9.72
CA VAL A 48 -0.04 8.84 8.29
C VAL A 48 1.28 9.40 7.78
N PHE A 49 1.71 8.97 6.60
CA PHE A 49 2.94 9.41 5.95
C PHE A 49 2.81 9.31 4.43
N ASN A 50 3.59 10.12 3.71
CA ASN A 50 3.66 10.03 2.26
C ASN A 50 4.55 8.86 1.86
N VAL A 51 4.35 8.38 0.63
CA VAL A 51 5.21 7.38 0.02
C VAL A 51 5.59 7.76 -1.40
N PHE A 52 6.71 7.23 -1.86
CA PHE A 52 7.08 7.20 -3.28
C PHE A 52 7.78 5.88 -3.59
N LEU A 53 7.74 5.48 -4.86
CA LEU A 53 8.26 4.19 -5.31
C LEU A 53 9.37 4.41 -6.33
N ILE A 54 10.50 3.76 -6.12
CA ILE A 54 11.58 3.68 -7.11
C ILE A 54 11.53 2.30 -7.75
N GLY A 55 11.39 2.29 -9.07
CA GLY A 55 11.25 1.08 -9.85
C GLY A 55 12.54 0.29 -10.04
N GLY A 56 12.40 -0.98 -10.42
CA GLY A 56 13.48 -1.91 -10.71
C GLY A 56 13.44 -3.18 -9.84
N GLY A 57 13.83 -4.32 -10.41
CA GLY A 57 13.94 -5.57 -9.68
C GLY A 57 12.62 -5.98 -9.02
N ARG A 58 12.65 -6.25 -7.70
CA ARG A 58 11.46 -6.64 -6.94
C ARG A 58 10.44 -5.51 -6.77
N ALA A 59 10.89 -4.25 -6.81
CA ALA A 59 10.00 -3.10 -6.63
C ALA A 59 8.99 -2.95 -7.78
N ASP A 60 9.25 -3.57 -8.93
CA ASP A 60 8.30 -3.59 -10.06
C ASP A 60 7.03 -4.38 -9.74
N LEU A 61 7.06 -5.30 -8.77
CA LEU A 61 5.86 -6.00 -8.29
C LEU A 61 4.93 -5.08 -7.49
N TYR A 62 5.43 -3.97 -6.94
CA TYR A 62 4.65 -3.06 -6.09
C TYR A 62 3.98 -1.95 -6.90
N LYS A 63 4.40 -1.80 -8.17
CA LYS A 63 3.87 -0.82 -9.12
C LYS A 63 2.47 -1.20 -9.57
N VAL A 64 1.71 -0.18 -9.95
CA VAL A 64 0.57 -0.37 -10.85
C VAL A 64 1.17 -0.46 -12.25
N ASN A 65 1.18 -1.66 -12.82
CA ASN A 65 1.61 -1.90 -14.19
C ASN A 65 0.38 -2.11 -15.09
N GLU A 66 0.57 -2.06 -16.40
CA GLU A 66 -0.47 -2.33 -17.40
C GLU A 66 -0.78 -3.83 -17.48
N VAL A 67 -1.48 -4.35 -16.47
CA VAL A 67 -1.93 -5.75 -16.34
C VAL A 67 -3.39 -5.80 -15.92
N PRO A 68 -4.11 -6.92 -16.14
CA PRO A 68 -5.43 -7.09 -15.56
C PRO A 68 -5.39 -6.93 -14.03
N HIS A 69 -6.34 -6.19 -13.47
CA HIS A 69 -6.41 -5.89 -12.04
C HIS A 69 -7.54 -6.65 -11.36
N GLY A 70 -7.26 -7.19 -10.18
CA GLY A 70 -8.24 -7.80 -9.32
C GLY A 70 -9.10 -6.79 -8.58
N THR A 71 -10.11 -7.29 -7.86
CA THR A 71 -11.00 -6.47 -7.05
C THR A 71 -10.59 -6.55 -5.58
N VAL A 72 -10.45 -5.39 -4.93
CA VAL A 72 -10.35 -5.30 -3.47
C VAL A 72 -11.70 -4.89 -2.89
N SER A 73 -12.33 -5.80 -2.16
CA SER A 73 -13.61 -5.57 -1.50
C SER A 73 -13.48 -5.55 0.02
N ARG A 74 -14.26 -4.69 0.66
CA ARG A 74 -14.39 -4.64 2.12
C ARG A 74 -15.77 -5.16 2.49
N ARG A 75 -15.83 -6.11 3.42
CA ARG A 75 -17.05 -6.80 3.83
C ARG A 75 -17.20 -6.80 5.34
N TRP A 76 -18.41 -6.54 5.80
CA TRP A 76 -18.79 -6.66 7.20
C TRP A 76 -19.39 -8.04 7.45
N TYR A 77 -19.07 -8.66 8.59
CA TYR A 77 -19.62 -9.95 8.99
C TYR A 77 -19.88 -9.98 10.50
N GLU A 78 -20.85 -10.78 10.92
CA GLU A 78 -21.14 -11.04 12.34
C GLU A 78 -20.16 -12.08 12.88
N SER A 79 -19.46 -11.75 13.96
CA SER A 79 -18.56 -12.68 14.64
C SER A 79 -19.24 -13.21 15.89
N SER A 80 -19.86 -14.40 15.81
CA SER A 80 -20.51 -15.04 16.96
C SER A 80 -19.56 -15.21 18.15
N ALA A 81 -18.31 -15.59 17.90
CA ALA A 81 -17.29 -15.76 18.92
C ALA A 81 -16.91 -14.47 19.68
N LEU A 82 -17.11 -13.29 19.06
CA LEU A 82 -16.78 -11.99 19.67
C LEU A 82 -18.02 -11.15 20.00
N GLY A 83 -19.22 -11.62 19.65
CA GLY A 83 -20.48 -10.90 19.84
C GLY A 83 -20.55 -9.55 19.14
N MET A 84 -19.82 -9.35 18.03
CA MET A 84 -19.77 -8.06 17.33
C MET A 84 -19.58 -8.19 15.82
N LYS A 85 -19.97 -7.14 15.08
CA LYS A 85 -19.64 -6.98 13.66
C LYS A 85 -18.15 -6.68 13.49
N ARG A 86 -17.51 -7.35 12.54
CA ARG A 86 -16.14 -7.11 12.11
C ARG A 86 -16.09 -6.81 10.63
N ARG A 87 -14.97 -6.21 10.18
CA ARG A 87 -14.68 -5.97 8.77
C ARG A 87 -13.51 -6.84 8.32
N ILE A 88 -13.56 -7.28 7.07
CA ILE A 88 -12.48 -8.00 6.38
C ILE A 88 -12.24 -7.36 5.02
N THR A 89 -10.97 -7.36 4.59
CA THR A 89 -10.56 -6.96 3.25
C THR A 89 -10.25 -8.20 2.43
N ILE A 90 -10.86 -8.31 1.25
CA ILE A 90 -10.78 -9.48 0.37
C ILE A 90 -10.29 -9.02 -1.00
N TYR A 91 -9.21 -9.62 -1.46
CA TYR A 91 -8.77 -9.52 -2.85
C TYR A 91 -9.31 -10.71 -3.65
N THR A 92 -9.89 -10.45 -4.82
CA THR A 92 -10.24 -11.46 -5.82
C THR A 92 -9.46 -11.18 -7.10
N PRO A 93 -8.92 -12.22 -7.78
CA PRO A 93 -8.05 -12.00 -8.93
C PRO A 93 -8.82 -11.48 -10.15
N PRO A 94 -8.11 -10.94 -11.16
CA PRO A 94 -8.74 -10.53 -12.42
C PRO A 94 -9.59 -11.65 -13.03
N GLY A 95 -10.81 -11.31 -13.47
CA GLY A 95 -11.75 -12.25 -14.10
C GLY A 95 -12.63 -13.05 -13.14
N TYR A 96 -12.45 -12.89 -11.83
CA TYR A 96 -13.23 -13.58 -10.81
C TYR A 96 -14.74 -13.39 -10.97
N GLU A 97 -15.21 -12.17 -11.24
CA GLU A 97 -16.63 -11.83 -11.33
C GLU A 97 -17.36 -12.51 -12.50
N SER A 98 -16.61 -12.94 -13.51
CA SER A 98 -17.13 -13.66 -14.68
C SER A 98 -16.96 -15.17 -14.62
N SER A 99 -16.24 -15.68 -13.61
CA SER A 99 -15.96 -17.11 -13.46
C SER A 99 -16.88 -17.76 -12.42
N SER A 100 -17.17 -19.05 -12.61
CA SER A 100 -17.79 -19.92 -11.61
C SER A 100 -16.79 -20.88 -10.95
N ASP A 101 -15.50 -20.73 -11.26
CA ASP A 101 -14.44 -21.57 -10.73
C ASP A 101 -14.23 -21.32 -9.23
N LYS A 102 -13.86 -22.40 -8.54
CA LYS A 102 -13.45 -22.32 -7.13
C LYS A 102 -11.96 -22.05 -7.06
N LEU A 103 -11.59 -21.01 -6.33
CA LEU A 103 -10.18 -20.64 -6.09
C LEU A 103 -9.70 -21.11 -4.72
N PRO A 104 -8.40 -21.43 -4.55
CA PRO A 104 -7.81 -21.57 -3.24
C PRO A 104 -7.86 -20.24 -2.47
N VAL A 105 -7.92 -20.31 -1.14
CA VAL A 105 -8.00 -19.13 -0.28
C VAL A 105 -6.73 -19.01 0.56
N LEU A 106 -6.09 -17.85 0.49
CA LEU A 106 -5.00 -17.46 1.38
C LEU A 106 -5.53 -16.50 2.45
N TYR A 107 -5.46 -16.91 3.72
CA TYR A 107 -5.69 -16.02 4.86
C TYR A 107 -4.38 -15.35 5.25
N LEU A 108 -4.26 -14.05 4.97
CA LEU A 108 -3.06 -13.27 5.23
C LEU A 108 -3.28 -12.34 6.44
N LEU A 109 -2.59 -12.61 7.54
CA LEU A 109 -2.77 -11.92 8.83
C LEU A 109 -1.71 -10.83 9.03
N HIS A 110 -2.12 -9.70 9.59
CA HIS A 110 -1.21 -8.59 9.94
C HIS A 110 -0.52 -8.84 11.30
N GLY A 111 0.52 -8.05 11.58
CA GLY A 111 1.21 -8.05 12.86
C GLY A 111 0.54 -7.17 13.94
N MET A 112 1.21 -7.03 15.08
CA MET A 112 0.73 -6.19 16.19
C MET A 112 0.52 -4.72 15.76
N GLY A 113 -0.57 -4.12 16.24
CA GLY A 113 -0.94 -2.72 15.94
C GLY A 113 -1.72 -2.54 14.63
N GLY A 114 -1.52 -3.44 13.66
CA GLY A 114 -2.21 -3.40 12.37
C GLY A 114 -3.71 -3.74 12.46
N ASP A 115 -4.33 -3.67 11.29
CA ASP A 115 -5.73 -4.05 11.06
C ASP A 115 -5.88 -4.64 9.64
N GLU A 116 -7.12 -4.91 9.23
CA GLU A 116 -7.45 -5.55 7.95
C GLU A 116 -7.08 -4.72 6.71
N GLU A 117 -6.63 -3.47 6.86
CA GLU A 117 -6.17 -2.63 5.75
C GLU A 117 -4.66 -2.74 5.52
N ALA A 118 -3.90 -3.23 6.51
CA ALA A 118 -2.44 -3.16 6.52
C ALA A 118 -1.80 -3.80 5.28
N TRP A 119 -2.25 -4.99 4.88
CA TRP A 119 -1.68 -5.69 3.73
C TRP A 119 -1.99 -5.03 2.38
N ILE A 120 -3.20 -4.50 2.20
CA ILE A 120 -3.56 -3.80 0.95
C ILE A 120 -2.83 -2.46 0.86
N ALA A 121 -2.75 -1.71 1.95
CA ALA A 121 -2.14 -0.39 1.97
C ALA A 121 -0.60 -0.46 2.02
N LEU A 122 -0.05 -0.89 3.17
CA LEU A 122 1.41 -0.97 3.41
C LEU A 122 2.05 -2.09 2.59
N GLY A 123 1.40 -3.25 2.56
CA GLY A 123 1.94 -4.45 1.94
C GLY A 123 1.82 -4.48 0.42
N ARG A 124 1.09 -3.54 -0.21
CA ARG A 124 0.87 -3.48 -1.67
C ARG A 124 0.37 -4.80 -2.25
N THR A 125 -0.37 -5.59 -1.46
CA THR A 125 -0.72 -6.97 -1.82
C THR A 125 -1.53 -7.06 -3.11
N ALA A 126 -2.42 -6.10 -3.37
CA ALA A 126 -3.18 -6.08 -4.63
C ALA A 126 -2.25 -5.98 -5.85
N GLN A 127 -1.31 -5.03 -5.84
CA GLN A 127 -0.36 -4.85 -6.93
C GLN A 127 0.56 -6.06 -7.10
N ILE A 128 1.04 -6.61 -5.98
CA ILE A 128 1.89 -7.80 -6.02
C ILE A 128 1.16 -8.98 -6.64
N LEU A 129 -0.08 -9.24 -6.23
CA LEU A 129 -0.86 -10.36 -6.76
C LEU A 129 -1.25 -10.14 -8.21
N ASP A 130 -1.69 -8.95 -8.61
CA ASP A 130 -1.99 -8.61 -10.01
C ASP A 130 -0.77 -8.92 -10.91
N ASN A 131 0.40 -8.41 -10.51
CA ASN A 131 1.63 -8.55 -11.28
C ASN A 131 2.14 -10.01 -11.34
N LEU A 132 2.03 -10.77 -10.24
CA LEU A 132 2.44 -12.17 -10.21
C LEU A 132 1.50 -13.05 -11.04
N ILE A 133 0.19 -12.85 -10.90
CA ILE A 133 -0.83 -13.60 -11.66
C ILE A 133 -0.69 -13.33 -13.15
N ALA A 134 -0.54 -12.07 -13.56
CA ALA A 134 -0.31 -11.71 -14.96
C ALA A 134 0.99 -12.33 -15.52
N ALA A 135 1.99 -12.54 -14.67
CA ALA A 135 3.25 -13.20 -15.03
C ALA A 135 3.20 -14.74 -14.95
N GLY A 136 2.08 -15.33 -14.52
CA GLY A 136 1.93 -16.78 -14.31
C GLY A 136 2.81 -17.35 -13.20
N LYS A 137 3.03 -16.58 -12.12
CA LYS A 137 3.90 -16.94 -10.98
C LYS A 137 3.14 -17.11 -9.68
#